data_AF-A0A967PC07-F1
#
_entry.id   AF-A0A967PC07-F1
#
_cell.length_a   1.000
_cell.length_b   1.000
_cell.length_c   1.000
_cell.angle_alpha   90.00
_cell.angle_beta   90.00
_cell.angle_gamma   90.00
#
_symmetry.space_group_name_H-M   'P 1'
#
loop_
_entity.id
_entity.type
_entity.pdbx_description
1 polymer ?
#
loop_
_entity_poly.entity_id
_entity_poly.type
_entity_poly.pdbx_seq_one_letter_code
_entity_poly.pdbx_strand_id
1 'polypeptide(L)' 'MKKYEYEILFHRNVKGHVTWYFASKPNKKVGTSLIKILNKLGAKGWDASVSGLMEGGSIAEVLLKRQKGKKK' A
#
# COMPACT_ATOMS: atom_id res chain seq x y z
N MET A 1 -16.44 -19.66 -3.51
CA MET A 1 -16.20 -18.21 -3.29
C MET A 1 -14.73 -17.90 -3.54
N LYS A 2 -14.41 -16.79 -4.24
CA LYS A 2 -13.01 -16.36 -4.44
C LYS A 2 -12.43 -15.88 -3.11
N LYS A 3 -11.27 -16.41 -2.72
CA LYS A 3 -10.52 -15.94 -1.53
C LYS A 3 -9.68 -14.72 -1.93
N TYR A 4 -9.76 -13.64 -1.16
CA TYR A 4 -8.94 -12.44 -1.37
C TYR A 4 -7.97 -12.24 -0.20
N GLU A 5 -6.84 -11.63 -0.51
CA GLU A 5 -5.88 -11.11 0.47
C GLU A 5 -5.91 -9.58 0.39
N TYR A 6 -5.83 -8.94 1.55
CA TYR A 6 -5.85 -7.49 1.69
C TYR A 6 -4.59 -7.02 2.40
N GLU A 7 -4.15 -5.82 2.08
CA GLU A 7 -3.01 -5.15 2.71
C GLU A 7 -3.26 -3.63 2.66
N ILE A 8 -2.69 -2.89 3.60
CA ILE A 8 -2.77 -1.42 3.59
C ILE A 8 -1.37 -0.86 3.41
N LEU A 9 -1.21 0.02 2.43
CA LEU A 9 -0.04 0.89 2.32
C LEU A 9 -0.36 2.20 3.01
N PHE A 10 0.45 2.62 3.98
CA PHE A 10 0.33 3.93 4.60
C PHE A 10 1.65 4.68 4.47
N HIS A 11 1.60 6.01 4.47
CA HIS A 11 2.81 6.82 4.47
C HIS A 11 3.04 7.55 5.78
N ARG A 12 4.31 7.83 6.07
CA ARG A 12 4.74 8.80 7.06
C ARG A 12 5.43 9.94 6.34
N ASN A 13 5.03 11.17 6.65
CA ASN A 13 5.72 12.38 6.19
C ASN A 13 6.55 12.95 7.34
N VAL A 14 7.88 12.99 7.17
CA VAL A 14 8.79 13.58 8.14
C VAL A 14 9.61 14.66 7.43
N LYS A 15 9.44 15.93 7.84
CA LYS A 15 10.14 17.08 7.23
C LYS A 15 9.98 17.15 5.70
N GLY A 16 8.80 16.81 5.18
CA GLY A 16 8.54 16.79 3.73
C GLY A 16 8.94 15.48 3.02
N HIS A 17 9.60 14.55 3.71
CA HIS A 17 9.97 13.26 3.15
C HIS A 17 8.89 12.22 3.41
N VAL A 18 8.22 11.81 2.34
CA VAL A 18 7.20 10.76 2.34
C VAL A 18 7.87 9.38 2.23
N THR A 19 7.58 8.50 3.19
CA THR A 19 7.99 7.08 3.16
C THR A 19 6.79 6.18 3.36
N TRP A 20 6.66 5.17 2.51
CA TRP A 20 5.56 4.20 2.51
C TRP A 20 5.92 2.91 3.24
N TYR A 21 4.93 2.33 3.89
CA TYR A 21 5.01 1.14 4.72
C TYR A 21 3.80 0.25 4.48
N PHE A 22 3.95 -1.06 4.65
CA PHE A 22 2.81 -1.96 4.76
C PHE A 22 2.31 -1.97 6.21
N ALA A 23 1.00 -1.96 6.42
CA ALA A 23 0.39 -2.08 7.74
C ALA A 23 0.77 -3.39 8.42
N SER A 24 0.92 -4.49 7.67
CA SER A 24 1.43 -5.76 8.21
C SER A 24 2.90 -5.71 8.65
N LYS A 25 3.68 -4.72 8.18
CA LYS A 25 5.12 -4.57 8.44
C LYS A 25 5.48 -3.09 8.63
N PRO A 26 4.98 -2.43 9.70
CA PRO A 26 5.04 -0.98 9.85
C PRO A 26 6.47 -0.45 10.07
N ASN A 27 7.41 -1.33 10.43
CA ASN A 27 8.82 -0.99 10.61
C ASN A 27 9.66 -1.19 9.34
N LYS A 28 9.09 -1.79 8.29
CA LYS A 28 9.81 -2.07 7.04
C LYS A 28 9.41 -1.06 5.96
N LYS A 29 10.36 -0.22 5.57
CA LYS A 29 10.20 0.73 4.46
C LYS A 29 9.93 -0.03 3.16
N VAL A 30 8.90 0.39 2.43
CA VAL A 30 8.54 -0.12 1.09
C VAL A 30 9.20 0.74 0.02
N GLY A 31 9.18 2.05 0.20
CA GLY A 31 9.77 3.03 -0.73
C GLY A 31 9.24 4.44 -0.50
N THR A 32 9.68 5.39 -1.30
CA THR A 32 9.27 6.80 -1.20
C THR A 32 8.31 7.22 -2.32
N SER A 33 8.34 6.54 -3.46
CA SER A 33 7.48 6.82 -4.63
C SER A 33 6.30 5.86 -4.69
N LEU A 34 5.09 6.36 -4.44
CA LEU A 34 3.87 5.55 -4.48
C LEU A 34 3.66 4.88 -5.85
N ILE A 35 3.83 5.61 -6.95
CA ILE A 35 3.63 5.09 -8.31
C ILE A 35 4.54 3.88 -8.59
N LYS A 36 5.83 3.97 -8.23
CA LYS A 36 6.77 2.85 -8.39
C LYS A 36 6.37 1.64 -7.54
N ILE A 37 5.87 1.88 -6.33
CA ILE A 37 5.39 0.84 -5.42
C ILE A 37 4.17 0.13 -6.02
N LEU A 38 3.16 0.89 -6.46
CA LEU A 38 1.94 0.35 -7.05
C LEU A 38 2.21 -0.43 -8.34
N ASN A 39 3.08 0.06 -9.23
CA ASN A 39 3.47 -0.68 -10.43
C ASN A 39 4.11 -2.04 -10.09
N LYS A 40 5.01 -2.08 -9.09
CA LYS A 40 5.66 -3.32 -8.63
C LYS A 40 4.65 -4.28 -7.98
N LEU A 41 3.64 -3.75 -7.31
CA LEU A 41 2.60 -4.53 -6.65
C LEU A 41 1.56 -5.05 -7.66
N GLY A 42 1.18 -4.24 -8.65
CA GLY A 42 0.34 -4.65 -9.77
C GLY A 42 0.97 -5.78 -10.60
N ALA A 43 2.28 -5.71 -10.84
CA ALA A 43 3.02 -6.82 -11.46
C ALA A 43 2.95 -8.14 -10.64
N LYS A 44 2.67 -8.04 -9.33
CA LYS A 44 2.47 -9.18 -8.40
C LYS A 44 0.98 -9.49 -8.13
N GLY A 45 0.07 -8.90 -8.91
CA GLY A 45 -1.37 -9.14 -8.84
C GLY A 45 -2.10 -8.39 -7.73
N TRP A 46 -1.49 -7.37 -7.13
CA TRP A 46 -2.18 -6.47 -6.19
C TRP A 46 -2.83 -5.31 -6.93
N ASP A 47 -4.10 -5.09 -6.65
CA ASP A 47 -4.89 -3.97 -7.14
C ASP A 47 -5.09 -2.96 -6.01
N ALA A 48 -4.86 -1.67 -6.28
CA ALA A 48 -5.26 -0.60 -5.37
C ALA A 48 -6.77 -0.38 -5.48
N SER A 49 -7.48 -0.41 -4.34
CA SER A 49 -8.94 -0.33 -4.31
C SER A 49 -9.49 0.96 -3.73
N VAL A 50 -8.81 1.58 -2.76
CA VAL A 50 -9.27 2.81 -2.09
C VAL A 50 -8.06 3.63 -1.68
N SER A 51 -8.16 4.96 -1.77
CA SER A 51 -7.23 5.89 -1.13
C SER A 51 -7.99 6.80 -0.15
N GLY A 52 -7.46 6.99 1.05
CA GLY A 52 -8.06 7.86 2.08
C GLY A 52 -7.03 8.78 2.71
N LEU A 53 -7.48 9.95 3.17
CA LEU A 53 -6.73 10.87 4.01
C LEU A 53 -7.36 10.86 5.40
N MET A 54 -6.58 10.60 6.45
CA MET A 54 -7.06 10.77 7.82
C MET A 54 -6.93 12.24 8.24
N GLU A 55 -8.03 12.82 8.74
CA GLU A 55 -8.01 14.17 9.31
C GLU A 55 -7.08 14.23 10.52
N GLY A 56 -6.25 15.29 10.61
CA GLY A 56 -5.21 15.44 11.62
C GLY A 56 -3.77 15.37 11.09
N GLY A 57 -3.60 15.01 9.82
CA GLY A 57 -2.39 15.33 9.05
C GLY A 57 -1.42 14.17 8.84
N SER A 58 -0.94 14.09 7.59
CA SER A 58 0.27 13.35 7.17
C SER A 58 0.16 11.85 6.90
N ILE A 59 -1.02 11.22 6.98
CA ILE A 59 -1.18 9.80 6.63
C ILE A 59 -2.24 9.66 5.53
N ALA A 60 -1.79 9.33 4.32
CA ALA A 60 -2.65 8.76 3.28
C ALA A 60 -2.45 7.24 3.25
N GLU A 61 -3.57 6.54 3.12
CA GLU A 61 -3.65 5.09 3.06
C GLU A 61 -4.09 4.64 1.67
N VAL A 62 -3.56 3.52 1.21
CA VAL A 62 -3.99 2.82 0.01
C VAL A 62 -4.34 1.39 0.39
N LEU A 63 -5.61 1.02 0.25
CA LEU A 63 -6.05 -0.36 0.40
C LEU A 63 -5.65 -1.14 -0.86
N LEU A 64 -4.96 -2.25 -0.65
CA LEU A 64 -4.56 -3.19 -1.68
C LEU A 64 -5.36 -4.49 -1.53
N LYS A 65 -5.78 -5.06 -2.65
CA LYS A 65 -6.44 -6.36 -2.71
C LYS A 65 -5.81 -7.25 -3.78
N ARG A 66 -5.75 -8.56 -3.55
CA ARG A 66 -5.41 -9.54 -4.59
C ARG A 66 -6.16 -10.84 -4.41
N GLN A 67 -6.37 -11.58 -5.49
CA GLN A 67 -6.99 -12.90 -5.42
C GLN A 67 -5.98 -13.95 -4.95
N LYS A 68 -6.30 -14.68 -3.87
CA LYS A 68 -5.48 -15.76 -3.32
C LYS A 68 -5.45 -16.92 -4.34
N GLY A 69 -4.25 -17.29 -4.79
CA GLY A 69 -4.05 -18.36 -5.78
C GLY A 69 -3.74 -17.91 -7.20
N LYS A 70 -3.79 -16.60 -7.51
CA LYS A 70 -3.20 -16.06 -8.74
C LYS A 70 -1.68 -15.89 -8.56
N LYS A 71 -0.95 -17.01 -8.42
CA LYS A 71 0.46 -17.02 -8.83
C LYS A 71 0.42 -17.01 -10.36
N LYS A 72 0.84 -15.90 -10.96
CA LYS A 72 1.13 -15.86 -12.40
C LYS A 72 2.26 -16.81 -12.70
#